data_AF-A0A171BV60-F1
#
_entry.id   AF-A0A171BV60-F1
#
_cell.length_a   1.000
_cell.length_b   1.000
_cell.length_c   1.000
_cell.angle_alpha   90.00
_cell.angle_beta   90.00
_cell.angle_gamma   90.00
#
_symmetry.space_group_name_H-M   'P 1'
#
loop_
_entity.id
_entity.type
_entity.pdbx_description
1 polymer ?
#
loop_
_entity_poly.entity_id
_entity_poly.type
_entity_poly.pdbx_seq_one_letter_code
_entity_poly.pdbx_strand_id
1 'polypeptide(L)'
;MGLAVDADPPHVWRQEVVEPGHAVGYDGVVNDHFLIRTASFDPRGAMSDAELAAENVTGFRWWRPAEIAGYHGPDLFSPRDLATPLAALITGGVPARPVPLGL
;
A
#
# COMPACT_ATOMS: atom_id res chain seq x y z
N MET A 1 0.78 -17.36 10.82
CA MET A 1 -0.48 -17.29 10.07
C MET A 1 -0.50 -15.92 9.41
N GLY A 2 -0.30 -15.87 8.09
CA GLY A 2 -0.27 -14.62 7.32
C GLY A 2 -1.44 -14.53 6.34
N LEU A 3 -1.41 -13.56 5.44
CA LEU A 3 -2.36 -13.46 4.34
C LEU A 3 -2.04 -14.50 3.26
N ALA A 4 -2.97 -15.42 3.01
CA ALA A 4 -2.94 -16.26 1.80
C ALA A 4 -3.74 -15.54 0.69
N VAL A 5 -3.22 -15.59 -0.54
CA VAL A 5 -3.85 -15.00 -1.72
C VAL A 5 -4.18 -16.14 -2.68
N ASP A 6 -5.45 -16.52 -2.71
CA ASP A 6 -5.91 -17.71 -3.45
C ASP A 6 -6.30 -17.42 -4.91
N ALA A 7 -6.33 -16.13 -5.30
CA ALA A 7 -6.65 -15.66 -6.64
C ALA A 7 -5.84 -14.40 -6.97
N ASP A 8 -5.68 -14.11 -8.26
CA ASP A 8 -5.02 -12.88 -8.71
C ASP A 8 -5.83 -11.65 -8.25
N PRO A 9 -5.27 -10.81 -7.34
CA PRO A 9 -6.02 -9.70 -6.81
C PRO A 9 -6.19 -8.61 -7.87
N PRO A 10 -7.31 -7.87 -7.88
CA PRO A 10 -7.51 -6.79 -8.83
C PRO A 10 -6.47 -5.68 -8.62
N HIS A 11 -5.80 -5.31 -9.71
CA HIS A 11 -4.91 -4.15 -9.78
C HIS A 11 -5.75 -2.87 -9.81
N VAL A 12 -5.68 -2.08 -8.74
CA VAL A 12 -6.55 -0.91 -8.55
C VAL A 12 -5.87 0.40 -8.89
N TRP A 13 -4.59 0.56 -8.58
CA TRP A 13 -3.87 1.81 -8.80
C TRP A 13 -2.44 1.57 -9.25
N ARG A 14 -1.96 2.43 -10.14
CA ARG A 14 -0.56 2.44 -10.59
C ARG A 14 0.03 3.83 -10.40
N GLN A 15 1.18 3.92 -9.77
CA GLN A 15 1.96 5.14 -9.65
C GLN A 15 3.30 4.94 -10.36
N GLU A 16 3.71 5.91 -11.17
CA GLU A 16 4.99 5.90 -11.85
C GLU A 16 5.69 7.23 -11.58
N VAL A 17 6.90 7.14 -11.02
CA VAL A 17 7.73 8.29 -10.68
C VAL A 17 9.03 8.12 -11.43
N VAL A 18 9.32 9.02 -12.38
CA VAL A 18 10.59 9.09 -13.08
C VAL A 18 11.41 10.20 -12.43
N GLU A 19 12.39 9.80 -11.62
CA GLU A 19 13.27 10.69 -10.89
C GLU A 19 14.69 10.08 -10.90
N PRO A 20 15.62 10.64 -11.70
CA PRO A 20 17.00 10.15 -11.74
C PRO A 20 17.63 10.19 -10.34
N GLY A 21 18.12 9.05 -9.87
CA GLY A 21 18.75 8.94 -8.54
C GLY A 21 17.79 8.52 -7.41
N HIS A 22 16.53 8.20 -7.71
CA HIS A 22 15.58 7.64 -6.74
C HIS A 22 16.07 6.31 -6.14
N ALA A 23 16.68 5.46 -6.97
CA ALA A 23 17.42 4.27 -6.53
C ALA A 23 18.64 4.05 -7.44
N VAL A 24 19.76 3.60 -6.86
CA VAL A 24 21.00 3.39 -7.62
C VAL A 24 20.76 2.37 -8.74
N GLY A 25 21.01 2.78 -9.98
CA GLY A 25 20.81 1.95 -11.17
C GLY A 25 19.40 1.99 -11.77
N TYR A 26 18.50 2.80 -11.23
CA TYR A 26 17.13 2.98 -11.73
C TYR A 26 16.85 4.48 -11.99
N ASP A 27 15.95 4.75 -12.93
CA ASP A 27 15.49 6.09 -13.30
C ASP A 27 14.22 6.50 -12.55
N GLY A 28 13.73 5.67 -11.63
CA GLY A 28 12.47 5.91 -10.95
C GLY A 28 11.92 4.69 -10.19
N VAL A 29 10.63 4.75 -9.88
CA VAL A 29 9.87 3.68 -9.24
C VAL A 29 8.48 3.53 -9.88
N VAL A 30 8.04 2.28 -9.97
CA VAL A 30 6.66 1.91 -10.30
C VAL A 30 6.05 1.23 -9.08
N ASN A 31 4.92 1.74 -8.61
CA ASN A 31 4.14 1.14 -7.52
C ASN A 31 2.78 0.67 -8.04
N ASP A 32 2.61 -0.66 -8.10
CA ASP A 32 1.33 -1.30 -8.43
C ASP A 32 0.60 -1.70 -7.14
N HIS A 33 -0.65 -1.27 -7.01
CA HIS A 33 -1.47 -1.47 -5.82
C HIS A 33 -2.62 -2.42 -6.13
N PHE A 34 -2.83 -3.40 -5.26
CA PHE A 34 -3.84 -4.45 -5.42
C PHE A 34 -4.82 -4.44 -4.25
N LEU A 35 -6.10 -4.73 -4.52
CA LEU A 35 -7.12 -4.84 -3.47
C LEU A 35 -7.31 -6.30 -3.05
N ILE A 36 -7.07 -6.59 -1.78
CA ILE A 36 -7.40 -7.88 -1.16
C ILE A 36 -8.46 -7.64 -0.09
N ARG A 37 -9.60 -8.35 -0.19
CA ARG A 37 -10.66 -8.32 0.83
C ARG A 37 -10.47 -9.48 1.78
N THR A 38 -10.21 -9.18 3.05
CA THR A 38 -9.99 -10.19 4.09
C THR A 38 -10.51 -9.69 5.43
N ALA A 39 -10.79 -10.62 6.35
CA ALA A 39 -11.05 -10.29 7.75
C ALA A 39 -9.74 -9.81 8.40
N SER A 40 -9.81 -8.95 9.40
CA SER A 40 -8.62 -8.53 10.15
C SER A 40 -8.00 -9.72 10.88
N PHE A 41 -6.68 -9.82 10.86
CA PHE A 41 -5.88 -10.83 11.56
C PHE A 41 -4.63 -10.17 12.13
N ASP A 42 -3.80 -10.87 12.92
CA ASP A 42 -2.48 -10.35 13.29
C ASP A 42 -1.53 -10.43 12.08
N PRO A 43 -1.14 -9.30 11.46
CA PRO A 43 -0.33 -9.31 10.24
C PRO A 43 1.12 -9.71 10.56
N ARG A 44 1.36 -11.02 10.69
CA ARG A 44 2.70 -11.59 10.89
C ARG A 44 3.07 -12.59 9.81
N GLY A 45 4.05 -12.19 8.98
CA GLY A 45 4.67 -13.04 7.96
C GLY A 45 5.68 -14.04 8.52
N ALA A 46 6.42 -14.68 7.61
CA ALA A 46 7.44 -15.68 7.96
C ALA A 46 8.79 -15.08 8.39
N MET A 47 9.07 -13.81 8.04
CA MET A 47 10.31 -13.12 8.39
C MET A 47 10.40 -12.91 9.90
N SER A 48 11.61 -13.01 10.44
CA SER A 48 11.97 -12.63 11.81
C SER A 48 12.03 -11.10 11.97
N ASP A 49 12.10 -10.62 13.21
CA ASP A 49 12.18 -9.17 13.48
C ASP A 49 13.48 -8.54 12.94
N ALA A 50 14.58 -9.29 12.98
CA ALA A 50 15.85 -8.84 12.41
C ALA A 50 15.78 -8.69 10.88
N GLU A 51 15.12 -9.64 10.21
CA GLU A 51 14.90 -9.57 8.76
C GLU A 51 13.96 -8.42 8.39
N LEU A 52 12.88 -8.19 9.15
CA LEU A 52 11.98 -7.05 8.92
C LEU A 52 12.68 -5.70 9.14
N ALA A 53 13.50 -5.59 10.19
CA ALA A 53 14.26 -4.37 10.46
C ALA A 53 15.31 -4.08 9.37
N ALA A 54 15.91 -5.12 8.77
CA ALA A 54 16.81 -4.96 7.62
C ALA A 54 16.09 -4.38 6.39
N GLU A 55 14.78 -4.60 6.26
CA GLU A 55 13.89 -4.01 5.24
C GLU A 55 13.24 -2.68 5.70
N ASN A 56 13.68 -2.10 6.82
CA ASN A 56 13.10 -0.91 7.44
C ASN A 56 11.62 -1.03 7.87
N VAL A 57 11.14 -2.26 8.09
CA VAL A 57 9.79 -2.53 8.61
C VAL A 57 9.85 -2.66 10.13
N THR A 58 9.24 -1.70 10.84
CA THR A 58 9.30 -1.62 12.32
C THR A 58 8.05 -2.13 13.02
N GLY A 59 6.96 -2.37 12.27
CA GLY A 59 5.73 -2.87 12.85
C GLY A 59 4.58 -2.92 11.85
N PHE A 60 3.44 -3.41 12.34
CA PHE A 60 2.23 -3.57 11.55
C PHE A 60 1.02 -3.14 12.37
N ARG A 61 0.01 -2.59 11.70
CA ARG A 61 -1.28 -2.31 12.30
C ARG A 61 -2.36 -2.23 11.22
N TRP A 62 -3.59 -2.54 11.62
CA TRP A 62 -4.76 -2.20 10.82
C TRP A 62 -5.12 -0.73 11.02
N TRP A 63 -5.59 -0.11 9.94
CA TRP A 63 -6.10 1.25 9.93
C TRP A 63 -7.54 1.25 9.44
N ARG A 64 -8.40 2.00 10.13
CA ARG A 64 -9.72 2.36 9.60
C ARG A 64 -9.56 3.50 8.61
N PRO A 65 -10.39 3.60 7.55
CA PRO A 65 -10.32 4.71 6.61
C PRO A 65 -10.39 6.10 7.27
N ALA A 66 -11.21 6.25 8.31
CA ALA A 66 -11.30 7.50 9.07
C ALA A 66 -10.02 7.84 9.86
N GLU A 67 -9.24 6.84 10.29
CA GLU A 67 -7.97 7.07 10.96
C GLU A 67 -6.91 7.57 9.98
N ILE A 68 -6.92 7.07 8.74
CA ILE A 68 -6.03 7.53 7.67
C ILE A 68 -6.37 8.98 7.31
N ALA A 69 -7.65 9.27 7.07
CA ALA A 69 -8.12 10.60 6.67
C ALA A 69 -7.88 11.68 7.74
N GLY A 70 -7.95 11.31 9.02
CA GLY A 70 -7.74 12.21 10.16
C GLY A 70 -6.34 12.15 10.76
N TYR A 71 -5.37 11.51 10.09
CA TYR A 71 -4.04 11.35 10.66
C TYR A 71 -3.26 12.67 10.59
N HIS A 72 -2.83 13.18 11.74
CA HIS A 72 -2.00 14.37 11.88
C HIS A 72 -0.66 14.07 12.57
N GLY A 73 -0.28 12.80 12.64
CA GLY A 73 1.01 12.39 13.19
C GLY A 73 2.16 12.61 12.19
N PRO A 74 3.39 12.28 12.59
CA PRO A 74 4.58 12.52 11.78
C PRO A 74 4.74 11.53 10.61
N ASP A 75 4.04 10.39 10.65
CA ASP A 75 4.15 9.38 9.60
C ASP A 75 3.45 9.81 8.31
N LEU A 76 3.86 9.21 7.21
CA LEU A 76 3.27 9.45 5.91
C LEU A 76 2.69 8.17 5.35
N PHE A 77 1.58 8.29 4.61
CA PHE A 77 1.05 7.21 3.80
C PHE A 77 1.67 7.21 2.40
N SER A 78 1.65 6.04 1.78
CA SER A 78 1.95 5.85 0.36
C SER A 78 0.78 5.07 -0.27
N PRO A 79 0.14 5.57 -1.33
CA PRO A 79 0.29 6.92 -1.91
C PRO A 79 0.05 8.04 -0.89
N ARG A 80 0.57 9.25 -1.18
CA ARG A 80 0.58 10.37 -0.21
C ARG A 80 -0.82 10.75 0.24
N ASP A 81 -1.74 10.90 -0.71
CA ASP A 81 -3.16 11.03 -0.45
C ASP A 81 -3.82 9.65 -0.53
N LEU A 82 -3.50 8.72 0.37
CA LEU A 82 -4.15 7.39 0.39
C LEU A 82 -5.64 7.47 0.75
N ALA A 83 -6.04 8.48 1.54
CA ALA A 83 -7.41 8.60 2.04
C ALA A 83 -8.44 8.75 0.90
N THR A 84 -8.18 9.63 -0.06
CA THR A 84 -9.09 9.90 -1.18
C THR A 84 -9.34 8.69 -2.10
N PRO A 85 -8.31 8.04 -2.70
CA PRO A 85 -8.50 6.91 -3.59
C PRO A 85 -9.05 5.69 -2.82
N LEU A 86 -8.64 5.48 -1.56
CA LEU A 86 -9.19 4.39 -0.74
C LEU A 86 -10.69 4.58 -0.47
N ALA A 87 -11.14 5.80 -0.15
CA ALA A 87 -12.55 6.10 0.02
C ALA A 87 -13.34 5.86 -1.28
N ALA A 88 -12.81 6.28 -2.42
CA ALA A 88 -13.40 6.03 -3.73
C ALA A 88 -13.48 4.53 -4.06
N LEU A 89 -12.44 3.74 -3.75
CA LEU A 89 -12.42 2.30 -3.97
C LEU A 89 -13.41 1.55 -3.07
N ILE A 90 -13.56 1.97 -1.81
CA ILE A 90 -14.51 1.36 -0.87
C ILE A 90 -15.95 1.65 -1.29
N THR A 91 -16.25 2.86 -1.76
CA THR A 91 -17.61 3.32 -2.11
C THR A 91 -18.01 2.93 -3.53
N GLY A 92 -17.11 3.07 -4.49
CA GLY A 92 -17.35 2.84 -5.92
C GLY A 92 -16.99 1.43 -6.41
N GLY A 93 -16.29 0.64 -5.58
CA GLY A 93 -15.83 -0.69 -5.97
C GLY A 93 -14.56 -0.67 -6.83
N VAL A 94 -14.15 -1.86 -7.30
CA VAL A 94 -12.93 -2.07 -8.07
C VAL A 94 -13.06 -1.44 -9.47
N PRO A 95 -12.10 -0.59 -9.91
CA PRO A 95 -12.13 -0.01 -11.23
C PRO A 95 -11.85 -1.05 -12.32
N ALA A 96 -12.40 -0.86 -13.52
CA ALA A 96 -12.19 -1.78 -14.65
C ALA A 96 -10.75 -1.78 -15.18
N ARG A 97 -9.98 -0.72 -14.89
CA ARG A 97 -8.55 -0.58 -15.19
C ARG A 97 -7.86 0.14 -14.03
N PRO A 98 -6.57 -0.11 -13.78
CA PRO A 98 -5.82 0.59 -12.74
C PRO A 98 -5.89 2.11 -12.96
N VAL A 99 -6.22 2.84 -11.90
CA VAL A 99 -6.25 4.31 -11.94
C VAL A 99 -4.83 4.84 -11.76
N PRO A 100 -4.33 5.73 -12.63
CA PRO A 100 -3.06 6.40 -12.43
C PRO A 100 -3.11 7.27 -11.16
N LEU A 101 -2.11 7.12 -10.30
CA LEU A 101 -1.92 8.01 -9.16
C LEU A 101 -0.85 9.04 -9.48
N GLY A 102 -1.08 10.27 -9.00
CA GLY A 102 -0.05 11.31 -8.99
C GLY A 102 0.98 11.08 -7.88
N LEU A 103 1.98 11.96 -7.86
CA LEU A 103 2.97 12.07 -6.78
C LEU A 103 2.37 12.58 -5.47
#